data_AF-A0A913Y9H8-F1
#
_entry.id   AF-A0A913Y9H8-F1
#
_cell.length_a   1.000
_cell.length_b   1.000
_cell.length_c   1.000
_cell.angle_alpha   90.00
_cell.angle_beta   90.00
_cell.angle_gamma   90.00
#
_symmetry.space_group_name_H-M   'P 1'
#
loop_
_entity.id
_entity.type
_entity.pdbx_description
1 polymer ?
#
loop_
_entity_poly.entity_id
_entity_poly.type
_entity_poly.pdbx_seq_one_letter_code
_entity_poly.pdbx_strand_id
1 'polypeptide(L)'
;MITRLALTAVIFVVDSVNFPREIKDVAEQMYDILISKTITQAAVPILVACNKQDMTTAKSARVIKTQLEKEINTQRITRSAALQGTDGSSSDVFVGKKGKDFEFSHVNPVKVEFVECSCKGESEDRPDVKAVLDWLERID
;
A
#
# COMPACT_ATOMS: atom_id res chain seq x y z
N MET A 1 -27.88 -9.85 -18.62
CA MET A 1 -27.06 -8.68 -18.23
C MET A 1 -25.91 -9.21 -17.39
N ILE A 2 -24.72 -9.38 -17.97
CA ILE A 2 -23.55 -9.83 -17.23
C ILE A 2 -23.02 -8.59 -16.51
N THR A 3 -23.26 -8.48 -15.21
CA THR A 3 -22.59 -7.49 -14.36
C THR A 3 -21.09 -7.79 -14.41
N ARG A 4 -20.30 -6.94 -15.06
CA ARG A 4 -18.85 -6.96 -14.86
C ARG A 4 -18.60 -6.69 -13.38
N LEU A 5 -17.99 -7.65 -12.69
CA LEU A 5 -17.40 -7.38 -11.38
C LEU A 5 -16.34 -6.28 -11.59
N ALA A 6 -16.58 -5.09 -11.04
CA ALA A 6 -15.65 -3.99 -11.07
C ALA A 6 -14.92 -3.96 -9.72
N LEU A 7 -13.59 -3.96 -9.75
CA LEU A 7 -12.78 -3.74 -8.57
C LEU A 7 -12.86 -2.25 -8.21
N THR A 8 -13.51 -1.92 -7.11
CA THR A 8 -13.73 -0.53 -6.67
C THR A 8 -12.62 0.00 -5.78
N ALA A 9 -12.00 -0.86 -4.97
CA ALA A 9 -10.95 -0.49 -4.03
C ALA A 9 -10.10 -1.67 -3.57
N VAL A 10 -8.92 -1.37 -3.02
CA VAL A 10 -8.08 -2.31 -2.28
C VAL A 10 -7.87 -1.79 -0.85
N ILE A 11 -8.13 -2.63 0.15
CA ILE A 11 -7.71 -2.36 1.54
C ILE A 11 -6.52 -3.26 1.84
N PHE A 12 -5.35 -2.65 2.02
CA PHE A 12 -4.12 -3.31 2.38
C PHE A 12 -3.89 -3.18 3.90
N VAL A 13 -4.14 -4.26 4.63
CA VAL A 13 -4.08 -4.27 6.10
C VAL A 13 -2.66 -4.58 6.57
N VAL A 14 -2.09 -3.73 7.42
CA VAL A 14 -0.74 -3.88 7.97
C VAL A 14 -0.82 -4.14 9.47
N ASP A 15 -0.11 -5.16 9.94
CA ASP A 15 0.14 -5.36 11.37
C ASP A 15 1.14 -4.30 11.87
N SER A 16 0.64 -3.27 12.54
CA SER A 16 1.46 -2.14 12.96
C SER A 16 2.45 -2.49 14.08
N VAL A 17 2.24 -3.60 14.80
CA VAL A 17 3.13 -4.06 15.88
C VAL A 17 4.31 -4.84 15.31
N ASN A 18 4.05 -5.72 14.35
CA ASN A 18 5.08 -6.56 13.73
C ASN A 18 5.78 -5.89 12.53
N PHE A 19 5.24 -4.78 12.03
CA PHE A 19 5.77 -4.05 10.88
C PHE A 19 7.31 -3.87 10.86
N PRO A 20 8.01 -3.54 11.97
CA PRO A 20 9.48 -3.41 11.93
C PRO A 20 10.22 -4.69 11.53
N ARG A 21 9.64 -5.86 11.80
CA ARG A 21 10.20 -7.17 11.42
C ARG A 21 9.78 -7.60 10.02
N GLU A 22 8.61 -7.15 9.56
CA GLU A 22 7.96 -7.59 8.33
C GLU A 22 8.09 -6.58 7.18
N ILE A 23 8.76 -5.44 7.39
CA ILE A 23 8.84 -4.32 6.44
C ILE A 23 9.19 -4.76 5.01
N LYS A 24 10.13 -5.70 4.86
CA LYS A 24 10.56 -6.20 3.54
C LYS A 24 9.42 -6.91 2.81
N ASP A 25 8.74 -7.82 3.49
CA ASP A 25 7.65 -8.63 2.94
C ASP A 25 6.42 -7.74 2.66
N VAL A 26 6.10 -6.81 3.57
CA VAL A 26 5.00 -5.85 3.41
C VAL A 26 5.29 -4.90 2.23
N ALA A 27 6.53 -4.42 2.09
CA ALA A 27 6.92 -3.57 0.97
C ALA A 27 6.88 -4.32 -0.37
N GLU A 28 7.30 -5.58 -0.40
CA GLU A 28 7.23 -6.42 -1.60
C GLU A 28 5.77 -6.63 -2.06
N GLN A 29 4.87 -6.98 -1.13
CA GLN A 29 3.45 -7.13 -1.45
C GLN A 29 2.83 -5.82 -1.94
N MET A 30 3.13 -4.70 -1.28
CA MET A 30 2.67 -3.39 -1.73
C MET A 30 3.23 -3.05 -3.13
N TYR A 31 4.51 -3.28 -3.37
CA TYR A 31 5.13 -3.06 -4.68
C TYR A 31 4.40 -3.83 -5.78
N ASP A 32 4.13 -5.11 -5.57
CA ASP A 32 3.44 -5.97 -6.54
C ASP A 32 2.01 -5.48 -6.83
N ILE A 33 1.31 -4.95 -5.82
CA ILE A 33 0.01 -4.28 -6.02
C ILE A 33 0.16 -3.01 -6.86
N LEU A 34 1.14 -2.16 -6.57
CA LEU A 34 1.34 -0.87 -7.26
C LEU A 34 1.76 -1.04 -8.73
N ILE A 35 2.43 -2.13 -9.09
CA ILE A 35 2.79 -2.44 -10.49
C ILE A 35 1.69 -3.18 -11.25
N SER A 36 0.60 -3.58 -10.58
CA SER A 36 -0.51 -4.28 -11.22
C SER A 36 -1.17 -3.40 -12.29
N LYS A 37 -1.19 -3.91 -13.54
CA LYS A 37 -1.88 -3.23 -14.65
C LYS A 37 -3.37 -3.05 -14.37
N THR A 38 -3.99 -4.01 -13.70
CA THR A 38 -5.41 -3.94 -13.31
C THR A 38 -5.67 -2.75 -12.40
N ILE A 39 -4.83 -2.57 -11.37
CA ILE A 39 -4.96 -1.47 -10.40
C ILE A 39 -4.67 -0.13 -11.07
N THR A 40 -3.58 -0.05 -11.83
CA THR A 40 -3.12 1.21 -12.45
C THR A 40 -4.02 1.68 -13.59
N GLN A 41 -4.50 0.79 -14.45
CA GLN A 41 -5.37 1.13 -15.59
C GLN A 41 -6.78 1.53 -15.14
N ALA A 42 -7.31 0.87 -14.10
CA ALA A 42 -8.62 1.22 -13.53
C ALA A 42 -8.54 2.29 -12.43
N ALA A 43 -7.35 2.81 -12.13
CA ALA A 43 -7.09 3.79 -11.07
C ALA A 43 -7.71 3.39 -9.72
N VAL A 44 -7.63 2.11 -9.38
CA VAL A 44 -8.26 1.54 -8.18
C VAL A 44 -7.62 2.16 -6.94
N PRO A 45 -8.37 2.89 -6.09
CA PRO A 45 -7.83 3.50 -4.88
C PRO A 45 -7.42 2.43 -3.86
N ILE A 46 -6.37 2.74 -3.11
CA ILE A 46 -5.79 1.85 -2.10
C ILE A 46 -5.84 2.54 -0.74
N LEU A 47 -6.37 1.84 0.26
CA LEU A 47 -6.28 2.22 1.65
C LEU A 47 -5.28 1.30 2.36
N VAL A 48 -4.24 1.87 2.95
CA VAL A 48 -3.37 1.16 3.88
C VAL A 48 -3.95 1.31 5.30
N ALA A 49 -4.55 0.22 5.80
CA ALA A 49 -5.14 0.18 7.13
C ALA A 49 -4.09 -0.34 8.13
N CYS A 50 -3.48 0.58 8.87
CA CYS A 50 -2.48 0.29 9.90
C CYS A 50 -3.18 -0.23 11.16
N ASN A 51 -3.38 -1.55 11.22
CA ASN A 51 -4.16 -2.24 12.22
C ASN A 51 -3.38 -2.51 13.52
N LYS A 52 -4.09 -2.90 14.58
CA LYS A 52 -3.59 -3.20 15.93
C LYS A 52 -3.12 -1.98 16.74
N GLN A 53 -3.72 -0.82 16.49
CA GLN A 53 -3.38 0.42 17.22
C GLN A 53 -3.78 0.41 18.70
N ASP A 54 -4.52 -0.60 19.15
CA ASP A 54 -4.77 -0.90 20.58
C ASP A 54 -3.49 -1.33 21.32
N MET A 55 -2.44 -1.72 20.61
CA MET A 55 -1.17 -2.15 21.19
C MET A 55 -0.19 -0.98 21.31
N THR A 56 0.40 -0.80 22.49
CA THR A 56 1.31 0.33 22.79
C THR A 56 2.56 0.39 21.91
N THR A 57 2.95 -0.72 21.30
CA THR A 57 4.12 -0.84 20.42
C THR A 57 3.80 -0.65 18.94
N ALA A 58 2.53 -0.45 18.60
CA ALA A 58 2.08 -0.23 17.23
C ALA A 58 2.73 1.01 16.61
N LYS A 59 3.12 0.90 15.35
CA LYS A 59 3.62 2.02 14.56
C LYS A 59 2.45 2.84 14.00
N SER A 60 2.58 4.15 14.06
CA SER A 60 1.60 5.05 13.44
C SER A 60 1.60 4.90 11.92
N ALA A 61 0.48 5.24 11.29
CA ALA A 61 0.34 5.29 9.84
C ALA A 61 1.42 6.14 9.17
N ARG A 62 1.81 7.25 9.82
CA ARG A 62 2.90 8.12 9.34
C ARG A 62 4.25 7.38 9.30
N VAL A 63 4.59 6.63 10.36
CA VAL A 63 5.85 5.87 10.42
C VAL A 63 5.85 4.75 9.39
N ILE A 64 4.75 4.00 9.29
CA ILE A 64 4.59 2.92 8.31
C ILE A 64 4.74 3.46 6.89
N LYS A 65 4.04 4.56 6.55
CA LYS A 65 4.15 5.22 5.25
C LYS A 65 5.60 5.56 4.92
N THR A 66 6.29 6.31 5.78
CA THR A 66 7.67 6.74 5.53
C THR A 66 8.64 5.57 5.40
N GLN A 67 8.44 4.48 6.16
CA GLN A 67 9.28 3.30 6.08
C GLN A 67 9.01 2.48 4.81
N LEU A 68 7.74 2.31 4.41
CA LEU A 68 7.39 1.69 3.13
C LEU A 68 7.94 2.48 1.95
N GLU A 69 7.87 3.82 2.00
CA GLU A 69 8.42 4.67 0.93
C GLU A 69 9.92 4.41 0.71
N LYS A 70 10.69 4.32 1.80
CA LYS A 70 12.13 4.00 1.76
C LYS A 70 12.43 2.60 1.26
N GLU A 71 11.68 1.60 1.73
CA GLU A 71 11.91 0.20 1.34
C GLU A 71 11.55 -0.01 -0.14
N ILE A 72 10.40 0.52 -0.59
CA ILE A 72 9.99 0.48 -2.00
C ILE A 72 11.00 1.23 -2.89
N ASN A 73 11.56 2.35 -2.41
CA ASN A 73 12.62 3.05 -3.14
C ASN A 73 13.84 2.17 -3.38
N THR A 74 14.25 1.42 -2.35
CA THR A 74 15.36 0.46 -2.46
C THR A 74 15.01 -0.65 -3.45
N GLN A 75 13.84 -1.30 -3.28
CA GLN A 75 13.39 -2.42 -4.12
C GLN A 75 13.33 -2.03 -5.61
N ARG A 76 12.73 -0.87 -5.94
CA ARG A 76 12.59 -0.45 -7.34
C ARG A 76 13.94 -0.14 -7.99
N ILE A 77 14.90 0.41 -7.25
CA ILE A 77 16.26 0.68 -7.75
C ILE A 77 16.97 -0.64 -8.04
N THR A 78 16.93 -1.58 -7.09
CA THR A 78 17.55 -2.90 -7.25
C THR A 78 16.95 -3.68 -8.42
N ARG A 79 15.61 -3.70 -8.56
CA ARG A 79 14.93 -4.35 -9.70
C ARG A 79 15.28 -3.68 -11.03
N SER A 80 15.33 -2.34 -11.08
CA SER A 80 15.72 -1.60 -12.31
C SER A 80 17.18 -1.84 -12.71
N ALA A 81 18.09 -2.00 -11.75
CA ALA A 81 19.50 -2.29 -12.02
C ALA A 81 19.70 -3.71 -12.55
N ALA A 82 18.96 -4.69 -12.02
CA ALA A 82 19.01 -6.08 -12.50
C ALA A 82 18.55 -6.21 -13.97
N LEU A 83 17.51 -5.46 -14.36
CA LEU A 83 16.97 -5.48 -15.72
C LEU A 83 17.90 -4.81 -16.76
N GLN A 84 18.72 -3.83 -16.37
CA GLN A 84 19.70 -3.21 -17.27
C GLN A 84 20.84 -4.15 -17.68
N GLY A 85 21.08 -5.23 -16.92
CA GLY A 85 22.11 -6.22 -17.23
C GLY A 85 21.67 -7.33 -18.18
N THR A 86 20.40 -7.36 -18.60
CA THR A 86 19.85 -8.41 -19.49
C THR A 86 19.17 -7.76 -20.70
N ASP A 87 19.74 -7.98 -21.89
CA ASP A 87 19.24 -7.39 -23.13
C ASP A 87 17.81 -7.83 -23.49
N GLY A 88 16.90 -6.85 -23.48
CA GLY A 88 15.78 -6.73 -24.42
C GLY A 88 14.56 -7.61 -24.18
N SER A 89 13.57 -7.10 -23.44
CA SER A 89 12.10 -7.22 -23.68
C SER A 89 11.21 -7.22 -22.42
N SER A 90 11.68 -6.83 -21.24
CA SER A 90 10.76 -6.56 -20.13
C SER A 90 10.18 -5.15 -20.27
N SER A 91 8.86 -5.05 -20.40
CA SER A 91 8.17 -3.76 -20.27
C SER A 91 8.55 -3.15 -18.92
N ASP A 92 9.27 -2.04 -18.93
CA ASP A 92 9.82 -1.34 -17.75
C ASP A 92 8.67 -0.82 -16.87
N VAL A 93 8.10 -1.67 -16.01
CA VAL A 93 7.05 -1.27 -15.06
C VAL A 93 7.72 -0.55 -13.89
N PHE A 94 7.88 0.76 -14.04
CA PHE A 94 8.46 1.63 -13.03
C PHE A 94 7.39 2.26 -12.16
N VAL A 95 7.52 2.15 -10.83
CA VAL A 95 6.61 2.75 -9.86
C VAL A 95 7.11 4.13 -9.39
N GLY A 96 6.23 5.13 -9.44
CA GLY A 96 6.52 6.51 -9.03
C GLY A 96 7.25 7.33 -10.09
N LYS A 97 8.02 8.35 -9.67
CA LYS A 97 8.74 9.27 -10.57
C LYS A 97 10.21 8.87 -10.74
N LYS A 98 10.70 8.86 -11.99
CA LYS A 98 12.13 8.65 -12.30
C LYS A 98 12.94 9.84 -11.79
N GLY A 99 14.14 9.59 -11.26
CA GLY A 99 15.05 10.63 -10.75
C GLY A 99 14.66 11.31 -9.43
N LYS A 100 13.63 10.83 -8.74
CA LYS A 100 13.24 11.27 -7.39
C LYS A 100 13.03 10.06 -6.51
N ASP A 101 13.22 10.19 -5.19
CA ASP A 101 12.84 9.14 -4.24
C ASP A 101 11.35 8.79 -4.36
N PHE A 102 11.04 7.53 -4.08
CA PHE A 102 9.66 7.05 -4.11
C PHE A 102 8.85 7.72 -2.99
N GLU A 103 7.66 8.18 -3.37
CA GLU A 103 6.63 8.63 -2.43
C GLU A 103 5.29 8.09 -2.95
N PHE A 104 4.36 7.77 -2.06
CA PHE A 104 3.02 7.33 -2.48
C PHE A 104 2.27 8.41 -3.29
N SER A 105 2.60 9.69 -3.07
CA SER A 105 2.11 10.84 -3.84
C SER A 105 2.48 10.77 -5.34
N HIS A 106 3.46 9.95 -5.69
CA HIS A 106 3.96 9.80 -7.06
C HIS A 106 3.26 8.69 -7.86
N VAL A 107 2.37 7.90 -7.25
CA VAL A 107 1.71 6.75 -7.91
C VAL A 107 0.45 7.19 -8.68
N ASN A 108 0.56 8.13 -9.61
CA ASN A 108 -0.59 8.58 -10.42
C ASN A 108 -0.97 7.50 -11.48
N PRO A 109 -2.27 7.18 -11.71
CA PRO A 109 -3.51 7.79 -11.17
C PRO A 109 -4.04 7.19 -9.87
N VAL A 110 -3.34 6.23 -9.27
CA VAL A 110 -3.78 5.52 -8.07
C VAL A 110 -3.64 6.40 -6.82
N LYS A 111 -4.75 6.61 -6.09
CA LYS A 111 -4.71 7.28 -4.79
C LYS A 111 -4.40 6.24 -3.71
N VAL A 112 -3.36 6.51 -2.92
CA VAL A 112 -2.99 5.70 -1.75
C VAL A 112 -3.15 6.53 -0.48
N GLU A 113 -4.06 6.11 0.39
CA GLU A 113 -4.34 6.73 1.68
C GLU A 113 -3.92 5.81 2.83
N PHE A 114 -3.66 6.38 3.99
CA PHE A 114 -3.28 5.63 5.19
C PHE A 114 -4.19 6.01 6.34
N VAL A 115 -4.67 5.02 7.08
CA VAL A 115 -5.47 5.20 8.29
C VAL A 115 -4.99 4.28 9.39
N GLU A 116 -5.26 4.68 10.62
CA GLU A 116 -5.03 3.89 11.82
C GLU A 116 -6.34 3.20 12.23
N CYS A 117 -6.25 1.94 12.63
CA CYS A 117 -7.41 1.18 13.10
C CYS A 117 -7.02 0.09 14.10
N SER A 118 -8.02 -0.44 14.79
CA SER A 118 -7.91 -1.67 15.55
C SER A 118 -9.17 -2.50 15.41
N CYS A 119 -9.04 -3.72 14.88
CA CYS A 119 -10.14 -4.68 14.88
C CYS A 119 -10.52 -5.16 16.29
N LYS A 120 -9.67 -4.96 17.30
CA LYS A 120 -9.96 -5.27 18.70
C LYS A 120 -10.53 -4.05 19.44
N GLY A 121 -10.08 -2.84 19.08
CA GLY A 121 -10.43 -1.59 19.75
C GLY A 121 -10.17 -1.63 21.25
N GLU A 122 -11.01 -0.96 22.03
CA GLU A 122 -10.91 -0.93 23.50
C GLU A 122 -11.33 -2.27 24.16
N SER A 123 -12.17 -3.05 23.49
CA SER A 123 -12.73 -4.33 23.95
C SER A 123 -13.28 -5.13 22.76
N GLU A 124 -13.35 -6.45 22.84
CA GLU A 124 -13.70 -7.35 21.71
C GLU A 124 -14.99 -6.96 20.93
N ASP A 125 -15.98 -6.35 21.59
CA ASP A 125 -17.24 -5.92 20.97
C ASP A 125 -17.22 -4.49 20.39
N ARG A 126 -16.09 -3.78 20.47
CA ARG A 126 -15.97 -2.36 20.09
C ARG A 126 -14.72 -2.11 19.25
N PRO A 127 -14.69 -2.58 17.99
CA PRO A 127 -13.58 -2.31 17.07
C PRO A 127 -13.49 -0.82 16.74
N ASP A 128 -12.26 -0.31 16.68
CA ASP A 128 -11.96 1.04 16.19
C ASP A 128 -11.60 0.99 14.71
N VAL A 129 -12.63 0.97 13.86
CA VAL A 129 -12.48 0.91 12.38
C VAL A 129 -13.18 2.06 11.68
N LYS A 130 -13.56 3.11 12.43
CA LYS A 130 -14.34 4.23 11.89
C LYS A 130 -13.64 4.90 10.70
N ALA A 131 -12.33 5.12 10.77
CA ALA A 131 -11.58 5.73 9.68
C ALA A 131 -11.59 4.90 8.38
N VAL A 132 -11.68 3.57 8.49
CA VAL A 132 -11.84 2.67 7.33
C VAL A 132 -13.24 2.79 6.75
N LEU A 133 -14.28 2.81 7.59
CA LEU A 133 -15.67 2.98 7.16
C LEU A 133 -15.89 4.36 6.50
N ASP A 134 -15.38 5.42 7.12
CA ASP A 134 -15.42 6.79 6.57
C ASP A 134 -14.70 6.88 5.22
N TRP A 135 -13.67 6.05 4.98
CA TRP A 135 -13.01 5.99 3.67
C TRP A 135 -13.84 5.22 2.64
N LEU A 136 -14.44 4.10 3.04
CA LEU A 136 -15.35 3.31 2.19
C LEU A 136 -16.54 4.16 1.71
N GLU A 137 -17.14 4.95 2.59
CA GLU A 137 -18.25 5.85 2.24
C GLU A 137 -17.88 6.95 1.22
N ARG A 138 -16.59 7.29 1.08
CA ARG A 138 -16.13 8.29 0.10
C ARG A 138 -15.93 7.73 -1.31
N ILE A 139 -15.81 6.41 -1.43
CA ILE A 139 -15.49 5.74 -2.70
C ILE A 139 -16.69 4.99 -3.30
N ASP A 140 -17.78 4.87 -2.56
CA ASP A 140 -19.07 4.32 -2.99
C ASP A 140 -19.89 5.36 -3.79
#